data_AF-A0A9P5DQQ7-F1
#
_entry.id   AF-A0A9P5DQQ7-F1
#
_cell.length_a   1.000
_cell.length_b   1.000
_cell.length_c   1.000
_cell.angle_alpha   90.00
_cell.angle_beta   90.00
_cell.angle_gamma   90.00
#
_symmetry.space_group_name_H-M   'P 1'
#
loop_
_entity.id
_entity.type
_entity.pdbx_description
1 polymer ?
#
loop_
_entity_poly.entity_id
_entity_poly.type
_entity_poly.pdbx_seq_one_letter_code
_entity_poly.pdbx_strand_id
1 'polypeptide(L)'
;MTMDIFTTGPYIEMSINGRNPMTPQVVSANGEEVVTWRVPLTNEGAVVHLSLDDCAYYVRWLFDHPDQDGIDLEVAIEHIRYADLVAAFEKVTGCKARFVDVTLEQYWSDGPMRKRASTAAGIEANTEESGVLSVKKSFTGFWNMWRNSGGNTGVTKRDYELLDETHPNTIRSVEQFFHVEDEKAKVQGPSLLKYVKTAKSPLQPRKDRN
;
A
#
# COMPACT_ATOMS: atom_id res chain seq x y z
N MET A 1 -25.83 -2.19 21.86
CA MET A 1 -25.42 -1.74 20.52
C MET A 1 -24.03 -2.25 20.32
N THR A 2 -23.87 -3.28 19.50
CA THR A 2 -22.57 -3.81 19.07
C THR A 2 -22.17 -3.11 17.77
N MET A 3 -20.87 -2.94 17.57
CA MET A 3 -20.28 -2.23 16.43
C MET A 3 -19.12 -3.07 15.93
N ASP A 4 -19.13 -3.35 14.64
CA ASP A 4 -18.01 -4.02 13.98
C ASP A 4 -17.09 -2.97 13.35
N ILE A 5 -15.79 -3.26 13.38
CA ILE A 5 -14.74 -2.41 12.82
C ILE A 5 -14.15 -3.13 11.61
N PHE A 6 -13.96 -2.39 10.53
CA PHE A 6 -13.21 -2.84 9.36
C PHE A 6 -11.88 -2.09 9.31
N THR A 7 -10.81 -2.79 9.65
CA THR A 7 -9.47 -2.21 9.77
C THR A 7 -8.60 -2.63 8.59
N THR A 8 -8.07 -1.64 7.87
CA THR A 8 -7.20 -1.87 6.71
C THR A 8 -5.80 -1.35 6.95
N GLY A 9 -4.83 -1.98 6.30
CA GLY A 9 -3.53 -1.35 6.06
C GLY A 9 -3.54 -0.49 4.79
N PRO A 10 -2.38 -0.07 4.30
CA PRO A 10 -2.29 0.75 3.08
C PRO A 10 -2.70 -0.08 1.87
N TYR A 11 -3.44 0.52 0.94
CA TYR A 11 -3.81 -0.18 -0.30
C TYR A 11 -2.55 -0.55 -1.09
N ILE A 12 -2.45 -1.78 -1.57
CA ILE A 12 -1.28 -2.25 -2.34
C ILE A 12 -1.13 -1.47 -3.65
N GLU A 13 -2.22 -0.92 -4.18
CA GLU A 13 -2.24 -0.03 -5.33
C GLU A 13 -1.40 1.24 -5.09
N MET A 14 -1.21 1.67 -3.85
CA MET A 14 -0.33 2.80 -3.49
C MET A 14 1.15 2.49 -3.79
N SER A 15 1.52 1.22 -3.94
CA SER A 15 2.88 0.77 -4.30
C SER A 15 3.14 0.83 -5.81
N ILE A 16 2.12 0.99 -6.65
CA ILE A 16 2.25 1.12 -8.11
C ILE A 16 1.72 2.46 -8.64
N ASN A 17 1.05 3.24 -7.79
CA ASN A 17 0.47 4.53 -8.13
C ASN A 17 1.24 5.73 -7.61
N GLY A 18 1.18 6.82 -8.38
CA GLY A 18 1.85 8.08 -8.06
C GLY A 18 1.21 8.86 -6.91
N ARG A 19 2.04 9.69 -6.24
CA ARG A 19 1.68 10.64 -5.16
C ARG A 19 1.29 10.00 -3.83
N ASN A 20 1.75 8.79 -3.59
CA ASN A 20 1.58 8.03 -2.34
C ASN A 20 2.92 7.87 -1.59
N PRO A 21 2.90 7.54 -0.28
CA PRO A 21 4.10 7.28 0.51
C PRO A 21 5.04 6.21 -0.08
N MET A 22 4.48 5.26 -0.83
CA MET A 22 5.18 4.08 -1.35
C MET A 22 5.41 4.15 -2.86
N THR A 23 5.27 5.33 -3.47
CA THR A 23 5.43 5.51 -4.92
C THR A 23 6.86 5.10 -5.35
N PRO A 24 7.01 4.18 -6.31
CA PRO A 24 8.33 3.83 -6.84
C PRO A 24 8.87 4.92 -7.76
N GLN A 25 10.18 4.94 -7.94
CA GLN A 25 10.87 5.77 -8.91
C GLN A 25 11.44 4.90 -10.03
N VAL A 26 11.26 5.30 -11.28
CA VAL A 26 11.91 4.65 -12.41
C VAL A 26 13.23 5.36 -12.66
N VAL A 27 14.33 4.65 -12.47
CA VAL A 27 15.69 5.17 -12.67
C VAL A 27 16.26 4.53 -13.93
N SER A 28 16.64 5.35 -14.91
CA SER A 28 17.34 4.88 -16.10
C SER A 28 18.85 4.97 -15.86
N ALA A 29 19.55 3.83 -15.94
CA ALA A 29 21.00 3.76 -15.89
C ALA A 29 21.51 2.87 -17.03
N ASN A 30 22.44 3.39 -17.83
CA ASN A 30 23.05 2.65 -18.96
C ASN A 30 22.05 2.06 -19.97
N GLY A 31 20.90 2.71 -20.17
CA GLY A 31 19.85 2.26 -21.09
C GLY A 31 18.90 1.20 -20.52
N GLU A 32 19.13 0.72 -19.29
CA GLU A 32 18.21 -0.14 -18.55
C GLU A 32 17.40 0.70 -17.56
N GLU A 33 16.10 0.43 -17.46
CA GLU A 33 15.21 1.06 -16.48
C GLU A 33 15.01 0.12 -15.30
N VAL A 34 15.22 0.66 -14.10
CA VAL A 34 15.03 -0.05 -12.83
C VAL A 34 13.92 0.63 -12.03
N VAL A 35 12.89 -0.12 -11.67
CA VAL A 35 11.80 0.33 -10.80
C VAL A 35 12.25 0.22 -9.34
N THR A 36 12.44 1.37 -8.68
CA THR A 36 13.04 1.43 -7.35
C THR A 36 12.02 1.88 -6.31
N TRP A 37 11.70 1.00 -5.35
CA TRP A 37 11.00 1.37 -4.12
C TRP A 37 12.01 1.81 -3.08
N ARG A 38 12.00 3.10 -2.76
CA ARG A 38 12.94 3.72 -1.82
C ARG A 38 12.19 4.24 -0.60
N VAL A 39 12.04 3.40 0.41
CA VAL A 39 11.20 3.65 1.60
C VAL A 39 11.91 3.21 2.89
N PRO A 40 11.63 3.84 4.05
CA PRO A 40 12.28 3.54 5.31
C PRO A 40 11.60 2.36 6.01
N LEU A 41 11.68 1.16 5.43
CA LEU A 41 10.98 -0.03 5.92
C LEU A 41 11.90 -1.02 6.65
N THR A 42 13.23 -0.94 6.49
CA THR A 42 14.17 -2.00 6.87
C THR A 42 13.96 -3.31 6.10
N ASN A 43 14.92 -4.23 6.19
CA ASN A 43 14.79 -5.55 5.56
C ASN A 43 13.79 -6.46 6.27
N GLU A 44 13.63 -6.31 7.58
CA GLU A 44 12.72 -7.13 8.41
C GLU A 44 11.32 -6.54 8.49
N GLY A 45 11.16 -5.25 8.21
CA GLY A 45 9.87 -4.59 8.24
C GLY A 45 8.97 -5.05 7.11
N ALA A 46 7.66 -5.02 7.38
CA ALA A 46 6.65 -5.44 6.43
C ALA A 46 5.42 -4.53 6.52
N VAL A 47 4.78 -4.33 5.39
CA VAL A 47 3.52 -3.58 5.31
C VAL A 47 2.39 -4.58 5.07
N VAL A 48 1.34 -4.54 5.89
CA VAL A 48 0.13 -5.34 5.65
C VAL A 48 -0.74 -4.63 4.64
N HIS A 49 -0.45 -4.82 3.36
CA HIS A 49 -1.27 -4.20 2.33
C HIS A 49 -2.59 -4.95 2.14
N LEU A 50 -3.61 -4.24 1.66
CA LEU A 50 -4.88 -4.79 1.18
C LEU A 50 -5.08 -4.39 -0.29
N SER A 51 -5.76 -5.19 -1.11
CA SER A 51 -6.25 -4.73 -2.41
C SER A 51 -7.61 -4.05 -2.28
N LEU A 52 -7.78 -2.92 -2.97
CA LEU A 52 -9.05 -2.20 -3.03
C LEU A 52 -10.19 -3.06 -3.58
N ASP A 53 -9.88 -4.02 -4.44
CA ASP A 53 -10.88 -4.93 -5.03
C ASP A 53 -11.48 -5.88 -3.99
N ASP A 54 -10.75 -6.19 -2.91
CA ASP A 54 -11.19 -7.13 -1.88
C ASP A 54 -12.01 -6.45 -0.77
N CYS A 55 -11.90 -5.12 -0.62
CA CYS A 55 -12.58 -4.34 0.44
C CYS A 55 -14.08 -4.64 0.54
N ALA A 56 -14.77 -4.65 -0.61
CA ALA A 56 -16.22 -4.81 -0.64
C ALA A 56 -16.66 -6.20 -0.14
N TYR A 57 -15.84 -7.23 -0.37
CA TYR A 57 -16.14 -8.61 0.06
C TYR A 57 -16.05 -8.75 1.57
N TYR A 58 -14.99 -8.23 2.19
CA TYR A 58 -14.83 -8.26 3.65
C TYR A 58 -15.91 -7.44 4.35
N VAL A 59 -16.21 -6.23 3.86
CA VAL A 59 -17.30 -5.41 4.42
C VAL A 59 -18.64 -6.10 4.26
N ARG A 60 -18.89 -6.73 3.11
CA ARG A 60 -20.12 -7.50 2.89
C ARG A 60 -20.21 -8.69 3.85
N TRP A 61 -19.11 -9.39 4.07
CA TRP A 61 -19.04 -10.53 4.98
C TRP A 61 -19.49 -10.14 6.40
N LEU A 62 -19.06 -8.98 6.92
CA LEU A 62 -19.52 -8.46 8.22
C LEU A 62 -21.05 -8.35 8.30
N PHE A 63 -21.71 -7.85 7.25
CA PHE A 63 -23.17 -7.74 7.22
C PHE A 63 -23.90 -9.08 7.11
N ASP A 64 -23.27 -10.06 6.46
CA ASP A 64 -23.87 -11.39 6.25
C ASP A 64 -23.65 -12.33 7.44
N HIS A 65 -22.79 -11.96 8.40
CA HIS A 65 -22.46 -12.76 9.60
C HIS A 65 -22.74 -11.97 10.89
N PRO A 66 -24.01 -11.60 11.16
CA PRO A 66 -24.37 -10.86 12.36
C PRO A 66 -24.15 -11.63 13.67
N ASP A 67 -23.84 -12.93 13.60
CA ASP A 67 -23.38 -13.75 14.73
C ASP A 67 -21.92 -13.47 15.12
N GLN A 68 -21.12 -12.87 14.22
CA GLN A 68 -19.76 -12.43 14.45
C GLN A 68 -19.74 -10.96 14.90
N ASP A 69 -20.48 -10.64 15.96
CA ASP A 69 -20.67 -9.25 16.40
C ASP A 69 -19.54 -8.71 17.30
N GLY A 70 -19.33 -7.39 17.24
CA GLY A 70 -18.34 -6.69 18.06
C GLY A 70 -16.89 -6.96 17.67
N ILE A 71 -16.63 -7.40 16.44
CA ILE A 71 -15.29 -7.75 15.97
C ILE A 71 -14.56 -6.57 15.33
N ASP A 72 -13.23 -6.62 15.34
CA ASP A 72 -12.37 -5.80 14.49
C ASP A 72 -11.78 -6.70 13.40
N LEU A 73 -12.37 -6.65 12.20
CA LEU A 73 -11.91 -7.40 11.05
C LEU A 73 -10.71 -6.69 10.43
N GLU A 74 -9.53 -7.07 10.90
CA GLU A 74 -8.25 -6.56 10.43
C GLU A 74 -7.77 -7.30 9.17
N VAL A 75 -7.89 -6.66 8.01
CA VAL A 75 -7.63 -7.31 6.72
C VAL A 75 -6.24 -7.00 6.14
N ALA A 76 -5.71 -7.95 5.37
CA ALA A 76 -4.48 -7.84 4.59
C ALA A 76 -4.36 -8.98 3.57
N ILE A 77 -3.54 -8.77 2.54
CA ILE A 77 -3.04 -9.79 1.61
C ILE A 77 -2.03 -10.66 2.36
N GLU A 78 -0.96 -10.05 2.85
CA GLU A 78 0.11 -10.67 3.64
C GLU A 78 0.96 -9.57 4.33
N HIS A 79 1.92 -9.96 5.18
CA HIS A 79 2.97 -9.05 5.68
C HIS A 79 4.06 -8.91 4.62
N ILE A 80 3.90 -7.94 3.72
CA ILE A 80 4.78 -7.79 2.56
C ILE A 80 6.08 -7.10 2.97
N ARG A 81 7.20 -7.85 2.93
CA ARG A 81 8.53 -7.24 2.90
C ARG A 81 8.78 -6.69 1.50
N TYR A 82 9.45 -5.54 1.42
CA TYR A 82 9.67 -4.92 0.11
C TYR A 82 10.69 -5.67 -0.76
N ALA A 83 11.49 -6.56 -0.16
CA ALA A 83 12.30 -7.53 -0.91
C ALA A 83 11.41 -8.51 -1.71
N ASP A 84 10.31 -8.99 -1.10
CA ASP A 84 9.37 -9.91 -1.75
C ASP A 84 8.54 -9.16 -2.80
N LEU A 85 8.15 -7.91 -2.50
CA LEU A 85 7.47 -7.03 -3.46
C LEU A 85 8.29 -6.86 -4.74
N VAL A 86 9.59 -6.53 -4.63
CA VAL A 86 10.39 -6.35 -5.84
C VAL A 86 10.63 -7.64 -6.59
N ALA A 87 10.86 -8.76 -5.89
CA ALA A 87 11.01 -10.07 -6.52
C ALA A 87 9.75 -10.46 -7.32
N ALA A 88 8.57 -10.24 -6.74
CA ALA A 88 7.29 -10.47 -7.40
C ALA A 88 7.10 -9.56 -8.62
N PHE A 89 7.43 -8.27 -8.50
CA PHE A 89 7.34 -7.33 -9.61
C PHE A 89 8.26 -7.71 -10.77
N GLU A 90 9.52 -8.07 -10.50
CA GLU A 90 10.46 -8.53 -11.53
C GLU A 90 9.92 -9.79 -12.23
N LYS A 91 9.40 -10.75 -11.46
CA LYS A 91 8.87 -12.00 -11.98
C LYS A 91 7.68 -11.79 -12.92
N VAL A 92 6.75 -10.91 -12.55
CA VAL A 92 5.53 -10.66 -13.33
C VAL A 92 5.83 -9.80 -14.56
N THR A 93 6.64 -8.74 -14.42
CA THR A 93 6.81 -7.75 -15.49
C THR A 93 8.05 -7.97 -16.36
N GLY A 94 9.01 -8.77 -15.89
CA GLY A 94 10.33 -8.91 -16.50
C GLY A 94 11.24 -7.67 -16.36
N CYS A 95 10.77 -6.61 -15.71
CA CYS A 95 11.54 -5.38 -15.52
C CYS A 95 12.35 -5.45 -14.23
N LYS A 96 13.59 -4.93 -14.26
CA LYS A 96 14.41 -4.86 -13.06
C LYS A 96 13.76 -4.00 -11.99
N ALA A 97 13.79 -4.50 -10.76
CA ALA A 97 13.26 -3.78 -9.62
C ALA A 97 14.20 -3.87 -8.42
N ARG A 98 14.11 -2.86 -7.55
CA ARG A 98 14.96 -2.79 -6.36
C ARG A 98 14.24 -2.15 -5.19
N PHE A 99 14.38 -2.78 -4.04
CA PHE A 99 14.09 -2.14 -2.76
C PHE A 99 15.38 -1.48 -2.24
N VAL A 100 15.28 -0.20 -1.87
CA VAL A 100 16.34 0.54 -1.22
C VAL A 100 15.83 1.03 0.12
N ASP A 101 16.28 0.38 1.19
CA ASP A 101 16.02 0.84 2.55
C ASP A 101 16.77 2.17 2.78
N VAL A 102 16.05 3.16 3.27
CA VAL A 102 16.57 4.51 3.50
C VAL A 102 16.27 4.98 4.90
N THR A 103 17.06 5.92 5.39
CA THR A 103 16.71 6.59 6.64
C THR A 103 15.43 7.42 6.47
N LEU A 104 14.71 7.65 7.56
CA LEU A 104 13.59 8.60 7.57
C LEU A 104 14.03 9.98 7.08
N GLU A 105 15.23 10.42 7.46
CA GLU A 105 15.80 11.70 7.02
C GLU A 105 15.94 11.75 5.50
N GLN A 106 16.53 10.72 4.89
CA GLN A 106 16.65 10.59 3.44
C GLN A 106 15.26 10.61 2.79
N TYR A 107 14.34 9.76 3.25
CA TYR A 107 12.97 9.71 2.74
C TYR A 107 12.27 11.09 2.73
N TRP A 108 12.47 11.90 3.77
CA TRP A 108 11.89 13.25 3.84
C TRP A 108 12.66 14.31 3.03
N SER A 109 13.94 14.08 2.74
CA SER A 109 14.79 14.99 1.97
C SER A 109 14.56 14.85 0.46
N ASP A 110 14.55 13.62 -0.06
CA ASP A 110 14.54 13.35 -1.51
C ASP A 110 13.43 12.37 -1.96
N GLY A 111 12.71 11.75 -1.01
CA GLY A 111 11.70 10.73 -1.27
C GLY A 111 10.33 11.23 -1.77
N PRO A 112 9.37 10.31 -1.96
CA PRO A 112 8.11 10.57 -2.68
C PRO A 112 7.22 11.61 -1.98
N MET A 113 7.32 11.75 -0.67
CA MET A 113 6.49 12.66 0.13
C MET A 113 7.20 13.97 0.51
N ARG A 114 8.43 14.22 0.04
CA ARG A 114 9.24 15.39 0.45
C ARG A 114 8.51 16.72 0.30
N LYS A 115 7.79 16.90 -0.82
CA LYS A 115 7.09 18.16 -1.16
C LYS A 115 5.91 18.44 -0.22
N ARG A 116 5.40 17.41 0.46
CA ARG A 116 4.28 17.50 1.40
C ARG A 116 4.73 17.49 2.86
N ALA A 117 6.02 17.35 3.14
CA ALA A 117 6.53 17.11 4.50
C ALA A 117 5.98 18.09 5.55
N SER A 118 5.96 19.39 5.23
CA SER A 118 5.49 20.45 6.14
C SER A 118 3.99 20.76 6.01
N THR A 119 3.26 20.13 5.08
CA THR A 119 1.81 20.33 4.94
C THR A 119 1.05 19.58 6.03
N ALA A 120 -0.19 19.98 6.31
CA ALA A 120 -1.05 19.25 7.23
C ALA A 120 -1.38 17.85 6.66
N ALA A 121 -1.47 16.86 7.55
CA ALA A 121 -1.83 15.51 7.15
C ALA A 121 -3.31 15.39 6.75
N GLY A 122 -4.19 16.22 7.34
CA GLY A 122 -5.61 16.31 6.99
C GLY A 122 -5.87 17.20 5.77
N ILE A 123 -6.89 16.87 4.97
CA ILE A 123 -7.21 17.57 3.71
C ILE A 123 -7.64 19.02 3.94
N GLU A 124 -8.34 19.29 5.05
CA GLU A 124 -8.86 20.63 5.41
C GLU A 124 -8.18 21.19 6.66
N ALA A 125 -7.11 20.55 7.14
CA ALA A 125 -6.44 20.93 8.37
C ALA A 125 -5.35 21.99 8.11
N ASN A 126 -5.18 22.92 9.04
CA ASN A 126 -4.06 23.85 9.04
C ASN A 126 -2.99 23.40 10.05
N THR A 127 -1.71 23.45 9.67
CA THR A 127 -0.61 23.08 10.58
C THR A 127 -0.45 24.00 11.79
N GLU A 128 -1.01 25.21 11.74
CA GLU A 128 -1.02 26.14 12.86
C GLU A 128 -2.08 25.81 13.91
N GLU A 129 -3.04 24.93 13.60
CA GLU A 129 -4.06 24.50 14.55
C GLU A 129 -3.48 23.52 15.58
N SER A 130 -3.87 23.71 16.84
CA SER A 130 -3.44 22.84 17.93
C SER A 130 -3.87 21.39 17.67
N GLY A 131 -2.91 20.47 17.76
CA GLY A 131 -3.16 19.03 17.57
C GLY A 131 -3.06 18.55 16.13
N VAL A 132 -2.93 19.42 15.13
CA VAL A 132 -2.74 19.01 13.74
C VAL A 132 -1.31 18.49 13.54
N LEU A 133 -1.20 17.27 13.02
CA LEU A 133 0.09 16.70 12.63
C LEU A 133 0.45 17.14 11.21
N SER A 134 1.72 17.50 11.01
CA SER A 134 2.27 17.57 9.66
C SER A 134 2.33 16.17 9.04
N VAL A 135 2.31 16.11 7.71
CA VAL A 135 2.54 14.88 6.93
C VAL A 135 3.82 14.20 7.38
N LYS A 136 4.91 14.95 7.58
CA LYS A 136 6.18 14.40 8.06
C LYS A 136 6.01 13.68 9.39
N LYS A 137 5.36 14.31 10.37
CA LYS A 137 5.19 13.73 11.71
C LYS A 137 4.29 12.50 11.68
N SER A 138 3.14 12.59 11.00
CA SER A 138 2.19 11.49 10.86
C SER A 138 2.82 10.29 10.13
N PHE A 139 3.40 10.49 8.95
CA PHE A 139 3.96 9.38 8.18
C PHE A 139 5.31 8.88 8.71
N THR A 140 5.99 9.64 9.58
CA THR A 140 7.11 9.07 10.36
C THR A 140 6.61 8.02 11.33
N GLY A 141 5.48 8.26 12.02
CA GLY A 141 4.82 7.27 12.86
C GLY A 141 4.35 6.05 12.06
N PHE A 142 3.71 6.28 10.92
CA PHE A 142 3.32 5.25 9.96
C PHE A 142 4.48 4.32 9.60
N TRP A 143 5.62 4.86 9.17
CA TRP A 143 6.77 4.05 8.83
C TRP A 143 7.36 3.32 10.03
N ASN A 144 7.45 3.97 11.18
CA ASN A 144 7.93 3.33 12.41
C ASN A 144 7.10 2.09 12.76
N MET A 145 5.77 2.14 12.57
CA MET A 145 4.88 1.01 12.79
C MET A 145 5.21 -0.16 11.84
N TRP A 146 5.29 0.09 10.53
CA TRP A 146 5.56 -0.96 9.54
C TRP A 146 6.95 -1.58 9.67
N ARG A 147 7.97 -0.78 10.01
CA ARG A 147 9.32 -1.31 10.32
C ARG A 147 9.29 -2.37 11.42
N ASN A 148 8.33 -2.29 12.34
CA ASN A 148 8.19 -3.21 13.47
C ASN A 148 7.04 -4.20 13.28
N SER A 149 6.58 -4.44 12.06
CA SER A 149 5.42 -5.31 11.78
C SER A 149 5.77 -6.63 11.08
N GLY A 150 7.06 -6.88 10.79
CA GLY A 150 7.51 -8.09 10.09
C GLY A 150 6.99 -9.41 10.66
N GLY A 151 6.70 -10.35 9.74
CA GLY A 151 6.46 -11.76 10.06
C GLY A 151 5.23 -12.07 10.90
N ASN A 152 4.25 -11.16 10.97
CA ASN A 152 3.06 -11.29 11.83
C ASN A 152 3.38 -11.41 13.34
N THR A 153 4.61 -11.08 13.74
CA THR A 153 5.06 -11.13 15.15
C THR A 153 5.21 -9.75 15.77
N GLY A 154 5.13 -8.70 14.95
CA GLY A 154 5.37 -7.32 15.32
C GLY A 154 4.19 -6.58 15.95
N VAL A 155 4.20 -5.25 15.81
CA VAL A 155 3.17 -4.34 16.33
C VAL A 155 1.83 -4.46 15.60
N THR A 156 1.85 -4.90 14.35
CA THR A 156 0.64 -5.15 13.55
C THR A 156 0.55 -6.64 13.22
N LYS A 157 -0.55 -7.27 13.62
CA LYS A 157 -0.82 -8.70 13.42
C LYS A 157 -2.09 -8.91 12.62
N ARG A 158 -2.24 -10.07 11.99
CA ARG A 158 -3.40 -10.43 11.17
C ARG A 158 -3.76 -11.89 11.42
N ASP A 159 -5.06 -12.15 11.46
CA ASP A 159 -5.61 -13.50 11.53
C ASP A 159 -5.85 -14.00 10.09
N TYR A 160 -4.80 -14.53 9.45
CA TYR A 160 -4.89 -14.97 8.07
C TYR A 160 -5.80 -16.19 7.87
N GLU A 161 -6.01 -17.01 8.91
CA GLU A 161 -6.93 -18.14 8.85
C GLU A 161 -8.37 -17.60 8.73
N LEU A 162 -8.74 -16.62 9.56
CA LEU A 162 -10.03 -15.93 9.44
C LEU A 162 -10.18 -15.24 8.07
N LEU A 163 -9.14 -14.57 7.56
CA LEU A 163 -9.21 -13.91 6.25
C LEU A 163 -9.45 -14.92 5.11
N ASP A 164 -8.79 -16.07 5.17
CA ASP A 164 -8.99 -17.15 4.21
C ASP A 164 -10.40 -17.75 4.27
N GLU A 165 -11.00 -17.82 5.45
CA GLU A 165 -12.40 -18.27 5.64
C GLU A 165 -13.40 -17.22 5.12
N THR A 166 -13.18 -15.94 5.43
CA THR A 166 -14.09 -14.84 5.08
C THR A 166 -14.11 -14.55 3.58
N HIS A 167 -12.96 -14.56 2.91
CA HIS A 167 -12.85 -14.35 1.46
C HIS A 167 -11.86 -15.34 0.82
N PRO A 168 -12.30 -16.59 0.54
CA PRO A 168 -11.39 -17.63 0.02
C PRO A 168 -10.73 -17.30 -1.32
N ASN A 169 -11.38 -16.48 -2.15
CA ASN A 169 -10.93 -16.06 -3.47
C ASN A 169 -10.18 -14.71 -3.47
N THR A 170 -9.83 -14.19 -2.30
CA THR A 170 -9.11 -12.92 -2.13
C THR A 170 -7.73 -12.96 -2.79
N ILE A 171 -7.11 -11.80 -2.97
CA ILE A 171 -5.70 -11.73 -3.33
C ILE A 171 -4.86 -12.12 -2.11
N ARG A 172 -4.10 -13.21 -2.21
CA ARG A 172 -3.35 -13.81 -1.09
C ARG A 172 -1.85 -13.51 -1.09
N SER A 173 -1.33 -12.95 -2.18
CA SER A 173 0.08 -12.57 -2.26
C SER A 173 0.31 -11.35 -3.14
N VAL A 174 1.43 -10.67 -2.90
CA VAL A 174 1.93 -9.58 -3.73
C VAL A 174 2.18 -10.01 -5.17
N GLU A 175 2.57 -11.26 -5.40
CA GLU A 175 2.72 -11.81 -6.75
C GLU A 175 1.37 -11.94 -7.46
N GLN A 176 0.36 -12.48 -6.76
CA GLN A 176 -1.00 -12.57 -7.31
C GLN A 176 -1.56 -11.18 -7.60
N PHE A 177 -1.34 -10.21 -6.72
CA PHE A 177 -1.71 -8.81 -6.96
C PHE A 177 -1.10 -8.29 -8.27
N PHE A 178 0.21 -8.44 -8.48
CA PHE A 178 0.85 -7.95 -9.70
C PHE A 178 0.36 -8.66 -10.95
N HIS A 179 0.07 -9.97 -10.89
CA HIS A 179 -0.54 -10.66 -12.02
C HIS A 179 -1.91 -10.07 -12.36
N VAL A 180 -2.77 -9.85 -11.37
CA VAL A 180 -4.09 -9.24 -11.56
C VAL A 180 -3.96 -7.84 -12.18
N GLU A 181 -3.06 -7.00 -11.66
CA GLU A 181 -2.86 -5.65 -12.17
C GLU A 181 -2.24 -5.62 -13.58
N ASP A 182 -1.33 -6.53 -13.91
CA ASP A 182 -0.76 -6.61 -15.25
C ASP A 182 -1.78 -7.06 -16.29
N GLU A 183 -2.65 -8.02 -15.95
CA GLU A 183 -3.77 -8.40 -16.81
C GLU A 183 -4.78 -7.25 -16.99
N LYS A 184 -5.14 -6.54 -15.92
CA LYS A 184 -5.99 -5.33 -16.02
C LYS A 184 -5.37 -4.26 -16.91
N ALA A 185 -4.08 -4.00 -16.73
CA ALA A 185 -3.36 -2.98 -17.49
C ALA A 185 -3.38 -3.35 -18.99
N LYS A 186 -3.02 -4.60 -19.34
CA LYS A 186 -3.02 -5.09 -20.73
C LYS A 186 -4.36 -4.89 -21.43
N VAL A 187 -5.48 -5.10 -20.74
CA VAL A 187 -6.83 -4.87 -21.27
C VAL A 187 -7.07 -3.37 -21.55
N GLN A 188 -6.55 -2.49 -20.72
CA GLN A 188 -6.71 -1.03 -20.85
C GLN A 188 -5.71 -0.38 -21.83
N GLY A 189 -4.75 -1.14 -22.34
CA GLY A 189 -3.78 -0.72 -23.37
C GLY A 189 -2.32 -0.54 -22.94
N PRO A 190 -1.98 -0.11 -21.69
CA PRO A 190 -0.59 -0.13 -21.22
C PRO A 190 -0.25 -1.45 -20.48
N SER A 191 1.00 -1.92 -20.50
CA SER A 191 1.43 -2.94 -19.52
C SER A 191 1.52 -2.36 -18.10
N LEU A 192 1.62 -3.18 -17.05
CA LEU A 192 1.82 -2.70 -15.68
C LEU A 192 3.07 -1.81 -15.57
N LEU A 193 4.16 -2.17 -16.26
CA LEU A 193 5.36 -1.32 -16.33
C LEU A 193 5.06 0.07 -16.90
N LYS A 194 4.29 0.14 -17.98
CA LYS A 194 3.90 1.42 -18.59
C LYS A 194 2.95 2.19 -17.67
N TYR A 195 2.08 1.51 -16.94
CA TYR A 195 1.22 2.10 -15.91
C TYR A 195 2.05 2.75 -14.80
N VAL A 196 2.97 2.03 -14.17
CA VAL A 196 3.86 2.55 -13.12
C VAL A 196 4.65 3.77 -13.60
N LYS A 197 5.17 3.74 -14.83
CA LYS A 197 5.89 4.88 -15.44
C LYS A 197 5.03 6.12 -15.64
N THR A 198 3.76 5.92 -15.97
CA THR A 198 2.82 7.00 -16.32
C THR A 198 1.90 7.38 -15.16
N ALA A 199 2.02 6.68 -14.02
CA ALA A 199 1.12 6.78 -12.90
C ALA A 199 0.99 8.24 -12.43
N LYS A 200 -0.19 8.80 -12.70
CA LYS A 200 -0.72 10.01 -12.08
C LYS A 200 -1.85 9.57 -11.14
N SER A 201 -2.07 10.33 -10.07
CA SER A 201 -3.05 10.07 -8.99
C SER A 201 -4.25 9.18 -9.40
N PRO A 202 -4.49 8.03 -8.73
CA PRO A 202 -5.62 7.15 -9.03
C PRO A 202 -6.97 7.76 -8.61
N LEU A 203 -6.96 8.81 -7.80
CA LEU A 203 -8.16 9.60 -7.49
C LEU A 203 -8.32 10.71 -8.52
N GLN A 204 -8.84 10.37 -9.70
CA GLN A 204 -9.67 11.32 -10.44
C GLN A 204 -11.13 10.95 -10.15
N PRO A 205 -11.98 11.89 -9.71
CA PRO A 205 -13.41 11.62 -9.66
C PRO A 205 -13.86 11.15 -11.05
N ARG A 206 -14.64 10.07 -11.10
CA ARG A 206 -15.40 9.69 -12.30
C ARG A 206 -16.07 10.97 -12.83
N LYS A 207 -15.83 11.31 -14.10
CA LYS A 207 -16.39 12.50 -14.77
C LYS A 207 -17.90 12.39 -15.02
N ASP A 208 -18.49 11.30 -14.57
CA ASP A 208 -19.82 10.79 -14.87
C ASP A 208 -20.74 10.74 -13.64
N ARG A 209 -20.55 11.67 -12.69
CA ARG A 209 -21.60 12.03 -11.72
C ARG A 209 -21.95 13.51 -11.87
N ASN A 210 -22.90 13.78 -12.77
CA ASN A 210 -23.87 14.86 -12.59
C ASN A 210 -24.96 14.39 -11.62
#